data_AF-A0A1J6HSX9-F1
#
_entry.id   AF-A0A1J6HSX9-F1
#
_cell.length_a   1.000
_cell.length_b   1.000
_cell.length_c   1.000
_cell.angle_alpha   90.00
_cell.angle_beta   90.00
_cell.angle_gamma   90.00
#
_symmetry.space_group_name_H-M   'P 1'
#
loop_
_entity.id
_entity.type
_entity.pdbx_description
1 polymer ?
#
loop_
_entity_poly.entity_id
_entity_poly.type
_entity_poly.pdbx_seq_one_letter_code
_entity_poly.pdbx_strand_id
1 'polypeptide(L)'
;MMLSSQPKFSVATKMACCRKRNISQVSDFDDMLLEKDEKQLRAMMLKNRFANIIFKSEQQLLGKDFDEQLLMKQKVQLREEIKKAELKKQRQREREAARIAIESIKRTVNFDDGLNAERELLMLIRAA
;
A
#
# COMPACT_ATOMS: atom_id res chain seq x y z
N MET A 1 -21.18 41.25 -30.56
CA MET A 1 -21.32 39.93 -29.91
C MET A 1 -20.24 39.01 -30.48
N MET A 2 -19.14 38.82 -29.76
CA MET A 2 -18.02 37.99 -30.22
C MET A 2 -18.20 36.59 -29.63
N LEU A 3 -18.55 35.62 -30.48
CA LEU A 3 -18.67 34.20 -30.11
C LEU A 3 -17.25 33.59 -30.12
N SER A 4 -16.65 33.45 -28.95
CA SER A 4 -15.39 32.72 -28.78
C SER A 4 -15.65 31.22 -28.95
N SER A 5 -15.25 30.69 -30.10
CA SER A 5 -15.30 29.26 -30.42
C SER A 5 -14.24 28.51 -29.61
N GLN A 6 -14.66 27.63 -28.69
CA GLN A 6 -13.76 26.75 -27.94
C GLN A 6 -13.30 25.58 -28.83
N PRO A 7 -12.01 25.21 -28.86
CA PRO A 7 -11.57 24.01 -29.55
C PRO A 7 -11.98 22.77 -28.75
N LYS A 8 -12.68 21.85 -29.41
CA LYS A 8 -13.02 20.52 -28.88
C LYS A 8 -11.74 19.68 -28.81
N PHE A 9 -11.08 19.64 -27.66
CA PHE A 9 -10.01 18.68 -27.40
C PHE A 9 -10.60 17.28 -27.20
N SER A 10 -10.73 16.53 -28.29
CA SER A 10 -10.88 15.08 -28.24
C SER A 10 -9.48 14.44 -28.32
N VAL A 11 -8.93 14.05 -27.18
CA VAL A 11 -7.82 13.08 -27.15
C VAL A 11 -8.20 11.98 -26.17
N ALA A 12 -8.66 10.87 -26.75
CA ALA A 12 -8.90 9.63 -26.04
C ALA A 12 -7.55 9.04 -25.62
N THR A 13 -7.07 9.41 -24.44
CA THR A 13 -5.95 8.71 -23.82
C THR A 13 -6.51 7.45 -23.17
N LYS A 14 -6.56 6.36 -23.93
CA LYS A 14 -6.70 5.01 -23.36
C LYS A 14 -5.45 4.75 -22.51
N MET A 15 -5.49 5.14 -21.24
CA MET A 15 -4.52 4.69 -20.25
C MET A 15 -4.57 3.17 -20.25
N ALA A 16 -3.53 2.53 -20.77
CA ALA A 16 -3.39 1.08 -20.73
C ALA A 16 -3.41 0.65 -19.26
N CYS A 17 -4.54 0.07 -18.85
CA CYS A 17 -4.74 -0.47 -17.51
C CYS A 17 -3.82 -1.67 -17.33
N CYS A 18 -2.82 -1.49 -16.46
CA CYS A 18 -2.01 -2.46 -15.74
C CYS A 18 -2.10 -3.93 -16.22
N ARG A 19 -1.07 -4.40 -16.95
CA ARG A 19 -0.80 -5.83 -17.09
C ARG A 19 -0.67 -6.45 -15.69
N LYS A 20 -1.66 -7.22 -15.26
CA LYS A 20 -1.58 -8.05 -14.06
C LYS A 20 -0.46 -9.06 -14.27
N ARG A 21 0.67 -8.89 -13.58
CA ARG A 21 1.66 -9.97 -13.43
C ARG A 21 1.02 -11.01 -12.53
N ASN A 22 0.83 -12.22 -13.04
CA ASN A 22 0.47 -13.38 -12.22
C ASN A 22 1.68 -13.67 -11.32
N ILE A 23 1.63 -13.17 -10.08
CA ILE A 23 2.53 -13.59 -9.02
C ILE A 23 1.95 -14.89 -8.50
N SER A 24 2.58 -16.00 -8.85
CA SER A 24 2.18 -17.34 -8.44
C SER A 24 2.21 -17.46 -6.92
N GLN A 25 1.03 -17.82 -6.39
CA GLN A 25 0.77 -18.52 -5.12
C GLN A 25 1.48 -17.95 -3.89
N VAL A 26 0.86 -16.90 -3.33
CA VAL A 26 0.85 -16.75 -1.88
C VAL A 26 -0.13 -17.80 -1.34
N SER A 27 0.28 -18.52 -0.30
CA SER A 27 -0.48 -19.58 0.37
C SER A 27 -1.94 -19.19 0.58
N ASP A 28 -2.88 -20.01 0.06
CA ASP A 28 -4.34 -19.80 0.18
C ASP A 28 -4.82 -19.58 1.64
N PHE A 29 -4.01 -19.99 2.63
CA PHE A 29 -4.26 -19.77 4.06
C PHE A 29 -3.98 -18.34 4.54
N ASP A 30 -2.99 -17.63 3.97
CA ASP A 30 -2.63 -16.27 4.38
C ASP A 30 -3.63 -15.23 3.83
N ASP A 31 -4.17 -15.47 2.63
CA ASP A 31 -5.16 -14.58 2.00
C ASP A 31 -6.48 -14.51 2.79
N MET A 32 -6.96 -15.64 3.32
CA MET A 32 -8.17 -15.65 4.15
C MET A 32 -8.01 -14.92 5.51
N LEU A 33 -6.80 -14.95 6.07
CA LEU A 33 -6.47 -14.26 7.32
C LEU A 33 -6.29 -12.76 7.09
N LEU A 34 -5.60 -12.39 6.01
CA LEU A 34 -5.48 -10.99 5.56
C LEU A 34 -6.85 -10.36 5.29
N GLU A 35 -7.76 -11.07 4.64
CA GLU A 35 -9.10 -10.54 4.34
C GLU A 35 -9.94 -10.29 5.61
N LYS A 36 -9.81 -11.15 6.63
CA LYS A 36 -10.45 -10.96 7.95
C LYS A 36 -9.85 -9.76 8.68
N ASP A 37 -8.52 -9.64 8.68
CA ASP A 37 -7.82 -8.51 9.29
C ASP A 37 -8.17 -7.18 8.61
N GLU A 38 -8.38 -7.19 7.29
CA GLU A 38 -8.84 -6.01 6.54
C GLU A 38 -10.28 -5.62 6.88
N LYS A 39 -11.19 -6.59 6.99
CA LYS A 39 -12.57 -6.35 7.44
C LYS A 39 -12.59 -5.75 8.86
N GLN A 40 -11.76 -6.26 9.75
CA GLN A 40 -11.60 -5.75 11.11
C GLN A 40 -11.03 -4.35 11.14
N LEU A 41 -9.93 -4.09 10.42
CA LEU A 41 -9.33 -2.76 10.29
C LEU A 41 -10.34 -1.75 9.73
N ARG A 42 -11.12 -2.15 8.73
CA ARG A 42 -12.18 -1.34 8.16
C ARG A 42 -13.26 -1.00 9.18
N ALA A 43 -13.71 -1.99 9.95
CA ALA A 43 -14.68 -1.79 11.02
C ALA A 43 -14.14 -0.82 12.08
N MET A 44 -12.88 -0.97 12.49
CA MET A 44 -12.23 -0.05 13.44
C MET A 44 -12.11 1.37 12.89
N MET A 45 -11.70 1.53 11.62
CA MET A 45 -11.64 2.84 10.98
C MET A 45 -13.02 3.51 10.91
N LEU A 46 -14.08 2.73 10.61
CA LEU A 46 -15.45 3.22 10.63
C LEU A 46 -15.85 3.66 12.04
N LYS A 47 -15.60 2.83 13.06
CA LYS A 47 -15.82 3.20 14.47
C LYS A 47 -15.10 4.50 14.84
N ASN A 48 -13.85 4.69 14.42
CA ASN A 48 -13.10 5.92 14.70
C ASN A 48 -13.67 7.14 13.95
N ARG A 49 -14.09 6.99 12.68
CA ARG A 49 -14.72 8.07 11.90
C ARG A 49 -16.03 8.53 12.54
N PHE A 50 -16.85 7.59 13.01
CA PHE A 50 -18.14 7.89 13.63
C PHE A 50 -18.06 8.13 15.14
N ALA A 51 -16.88 8.05 15.75
CA ALA A 51 -16.70 8.13 17.20
C ALA A 51 -17.31 9.40 17.81
N ASN A 52 -17.18 10.55 17.14
CA ASN A 52 -17.74 11.81 17.66
C ASN A 52 -19.28 11.84 17.60
N ILE A 53 -19.88 11.19 16.60
CA ILE A 53 -21.35 11.12 16.47
C ILE A 53 -21.90 10.18 17.53
N ILE A 54 -21.27 9.00 17.68
CA ILE A 54 -21.60 8.02 18.72
C ILE A 54 -21.50 8.68 20.11
N PHE A 55 -20.41 9.38 20.38
CA PHE A 55 -20.19 10.12 21.63
C PHE A 55 -21.33 11.08 21.94
N LYS A 56 -21.73 11.92 20.97
CA LYS A 56 -22.81 12.88 21.15
C LYS A 56 -24.16 12.21 21.38
N SER A 57 -24.44 11.12 20.66
CA SER A 57 -25.68 10.37 20.85
C SER A 57 -25.73 9.66 22.19
N GLU A 58 -24.62 9.08 22.66
CA GLU A 58 -24.54 8.40 23.96
C GLU A 58 -24.71 9.40 25.10
N GLN A 59 -24.08 10.58 25.00
CA GLN A 59 -24.25 11.65 25.97
C GLN A 59 -25.71 12.12 26.07
N GLN A 60 -26.41 12.22 24.93
CA GLN A 60 -27.84 12.56 24.90
C GLN A 60 -28.73 11.48 25.53
N LEU A 61 -28.36 10.20 25.39
CA LEU A 61 -29.15 9.08 25.93
C LEU A 61 -28.91 8.84 27.42
N LEU A 62 -27.65 8.92 27.88
CA LEU A 62 -27.25 8.56 29.25
C LEU A 62 -27.27 9.76 30.20
N GLY A 63 -27.19 10.99 29.70
CA GLY A 63 -27.27 12.21 30.50
C GLY A 63 -26.22 12.25 31.63
N LYS A 64 -26.65 11.95 32.86
CA LYS A 64 -25.81 11.99 34.08
C LYS A 64 -24.96 10.73 34.29
N ASP A 65 -25.37 9.60 33.71
CA ASP A 65 -24.67 8.31 33.85
C ASP A 65 -23.55 8.14 32.81
N PHE A 66 -23.26 9.20 32.05
CA PHE A 66 -22.25 9.19 31.00
C PHE A 66 -20.84 9.32 31.59
N ASP A 67 -20.09 8.21 31.55
CA ASP A 67 -18.67 8.21 31.91
C ASP A 67 -17.79 8.65 30.72
N GLU A 68 -17.58 9.97 30.64
CA GLU A 68 -16.76 10.59 29.61
C GLU A 68 -15.30 10.09 29.62
N GLN A 69 -14.75 9.77 30.80
CA GLN A 69 -13.36 9.34 30.92
C GLN A 69 -13.15 7.95 30.32
N LEU A 70 -14.08 7.03 30.56
CA LEU A 70 -14.03 5.69 29.99
C LEU A 70 -14.05 5.73 28.46
N LEU A 71 -14.94 6.55 27.89
CA LEU A 71 -15.10 6.63 26.45
C LEU A 71 -13.90 7.31 25.76
N MET A 72 -13.32 8.33 26.39
CA MET A 72 -12.06 8.93 25.91
C MET A 72 -10.91 7.91 25.90
N LYS A 73 -10.80 7.06 26.93
CA LYS A 73 -9.81 5.97 26.95
C LYS A 73 -10.02 4.99 25.80
N GLN A 74 -11.26 4.56 25.55
CA GLN A 74 -11.59 3.67 24.42
C GLN A 74 -11.23 4.31 23.07
N LYS A 75 -11.47 5.62 22.90
CA LYS A 75 -11.13 6.37 21.68
C LYS A 75 -9.62 6.41 21.44
N VAL A 76 -8.82 6.60 22.50
CA VAL A 76 -7.35 6.58 22.40
C VAL A 76 -6.86 5.17 22.04
N GLN A 77 -7.34 4.14 22.72
CA GLN A 77 -7.00 2.74 22.44
C GLN A 77 -7.30 2.37 20.98
N LEU A 78 -8.50 2.69 20.50
CA LEU A 78 -8.90 2.43 19.12
C LEU A 78 -7.95 3.10 18.11
N ARG A 79 -7.50 4.34 18.38
CA ARG A 79 -6.56 5.05 17.50
C ARG A 79 -5.18 4.40 17.48
N GLU A 80 -4.71 3.93 18.62
CA GLU A 80 -3.44 3.23 18.70
C GLU A 80 -3.47 1.89 17.96
N GLU A 81 -4.56 1.14 18.08
CA GLU A 81 -4.73 -0.14 17.39
C GLU A 81 -4.79 0.05 15.87
N ILE A 82 -5.51 1.08 15.38
CA ILE A 82 -5.54 1.42 13.94
C ILE A 82 -4.13 1.74 13.44
N LYS A 83 -3.38 2.59 14.16
CA LYS A 83 -1.99 2.93 13.79
C LYS A 83 -1.09 1.69 13.73
N LYS A 84 -1.20 0.79 14.72
CA LYS A 84 -0.42 -0.45 14.74
C LYS A 84 -0.75 -1.34 13.54
N ALA A 85 -2.03 -1.45 13.18
CA ALA A 85 -2.47 -2.23 12.02
C ALA A 85 -1.99 -1.61 10.69
N GLU A 86 -2.07 -0.29 10.53
CA GLU A 86 -1.56 0.42 9.36
C GLU A 86 -0.05 0.23 9.18
N LEU A 87 0.72 0.33 10.26
CA LEU A 87 2.18 0.08 10.24
C LEU A 87 2.54 -1.36 9.87
N LYS A 88 1.75 -2.35 10.31
CA LYS A 88 1.93 -3.75 9.87
C LYS A 88 1.72 -3.88 8.36
N LYS A 89 0.64 -3.31 7.83
CA LYS A 89 0.32 -3.33 6.40
C LYS A 89 1.35 -2.56 5.56
N GLN A 90 1.90 -1.47 6.09
CA GLN A 90 2.98 -0.74 5.43
C GLN A 90 4.26 -1.59 5.34
N ARG A 91 4.68 -2.23 6.44
CA ARG A 91 5.85 -3.11 6.43
C ARG A 91 5.71 -4.31 5.49
N GLN A 92 4.52 -4.88 5.36
CA GLN A 92 4.25 -5.95 4.38
C GLN A 92 4.48 -5.45 2.95
N ARG A 93 3.91 -4.29 2.60
CA ARG A 93 4.11 -3.65 1.29
C ARG A 93 5.58 -3.35 1.01
N GLU A 94 6.31 -2.84 1.99
CA GLU A 94 7.74 -2.56 1.87
C GLU A 94 8.56 -3.83 1.66
N ARG A 95 8.22 -4.93 2.34
CA ARG A 95 8.86 -6.25 2.13
C ARG A 95 8.60 -6.79 0.73
N GLU A 96 7.37 -6.69 0.24
CA GLU A 96 7.03 -7.10 -1.13
C GLU A 96 7.75 -6.24 -2.17
N ALA A 97 7.80 -4.92 -1.97
CA ALA A 97 8.56 -4.02 -2.83
C ALA A 97 10.06 -4.36 -2.84
N ALA A 98 10.65 -4.66 -1.68
CA ALA A 98 12.03 -5.10 -1.57
C ALA A 98 12.28 -6.43 -2.30
N ARG A 99 11.37 -7.41 -2.19
CA ARG A 99 11.46 -8.67 -2.95
C ARG A 99 11.47 -8.41 -4.45
N ILE A 100 10.55 -7.58 -4.95
CA ILE A 100 10.49 -7.21 -6.37
C ILE A 100 11.75 -6.48 -6.81
N ALA A 101 12.28 -5.57 -5.99
CA ALA A 101 13.51 -4.84 -6.29
C ALA A 101 14.72 -5.79 -6.40
N ILE A 102 14.88 -6.73 -5.46
CA ILE A 102 15.94 -7.73 -5.49
C ILE A 102 15.82 -8.60 -6.75
N GLU A 103 14.61 -9.06 -7.07
CA GLU A 103 14.37 -9.84 -8.28
C GLU A 103 14.67 -9.04 -9.55
N SER A 104 14.33 -7.75 -9.58
CA SER A 104 14.66 -6.85 -10.68
C SER A 104 16.17 -6.71 -10.84
N ILE A 105 16.90 -6.45 -9.75
CA ILE A 105 18.36 -6.33 -9.75
C ILE A 105 18.99 -7.61 -10.32
N LYS A 106 18.55 -8.78 -9.86
CA LYS A 106 19.03 -10.07 -10.36
C LYS A 106 18.80 -10.26 -11.86
N ARG A 107 17.74 -9.68 -12.43
CA ARG A 107 17.44 -9.78 -13.86
C ARG A 107 18.22 -8.79 -14.72
N THR A 108 18.48 -7.59 -14.19
CA THR A 108 19.02 -6.47 -14.99
C THR A 108 20.51 -6.26 -14.82
N VAL A 109 21.10 -6.73 -13.72
CA VAL A 109 22.53 -6.58 -13.46
C VAL A 109 23.26 -7.84 -13.91
N ASN A 110 24.00 -7.74 -15.01
CA ASN A 110 24.97 -8.76 -15.41
C ASN A 110 26.26 -8.54 -14.63
N PHE A 111 26.50 -9.36 -13.62
CA PHE A 111 27.74 -9.29 -12.84
C PHE A 111 28.97 -9.78 -13.63
N ASP A 112 28.75 -10.48 -14.75
CA ASP A 112 29.81 -11.07 -15.57
C ASP A 112 30.42 -10.10 -16.59
N ASP A 113 29.85 -8.91 -16.78
CA ASP A 113 30.32 -7.95 -17.80
C ASP A 113 31.78 -7.51 -17.56
N GLY A 114 32.18 -7.33 -16.30
CA GLY A 114 33.57 -6.98 -15.94
C GLY A 114 34.55 -8.11 -16.23
N LEU A 115 34.19 -9.35 -15.88
CA LEU A 115 35.02 -10.54 -16.14
C LEU A 115 35.12 -10.84 -17.64
N ASN A 116 34.03 -10.62 -18.38
CA ASN A 116 34.02 -10.76 -19.83
C ASN A 116 34.89 -9.69 -20.50
N ALA A 117 34.81 -8.44 -20.05
CA ALA A 117 35.66 -7.36 -20.55
C ALA A 117 37.16 -7.61 -20.28
N GLU A 118 37.51 -8.08 -19.08
CA GLU A 118 38.90 -8.46 -18.74
C GLU A 118 39.40 -9.62 -19.61
N ARG A 119 38.55 -10.62 -19.85
CA ARG A 119 38.89 -11.77 -20.71
C ARG A 119 39.10 -11.35 -22.16
N GLU A 120 38.25 -10.47 -22.70
CA GLU A 120 38.40 -9.91 -24.05
C GLU A 120 39.69 -9.09 -24.17
N LEU A 121 40.00 -8.24 -23.19
CA LEU A 121 41.24 -7.47 -23.15
C LEU A 121 42.47 -8.39 -23.18
N LEU A 122 42.48 -9.45 -22.36
CA LEU A 122 43.58 -10.41 -22.30
C LEU A 122 43.74 -11.20 -23.62
N MET A 123 42.64 -11.51 -24.30
CA MET A 123 42.69 -12.14 -25.63
C MET A 123 43.31 -11.19 -26.66
N LEU A 124 42.96 -9.91 -26.65
CA LEU A 124 43.53 -8.89 -27.55
C LEU A 124 45.03 -8.70 -27.30
N ILE A 125 45.46 -8.63 -26.04
CA ILE A 125 46.89 -8.48 -25.68
C ILE A 125 47.70 -9.71 -26.10
N ARG A 126 47.15 -10.92 -25.98
CA ARG A 126 47.85 -12.16 -26.39
C ARG A 126 47.90 -12.38 -27.91
N ALA A 127 47.02 -11.72 -28.66
CA ALA A 127 46.97 -11.84 -30.12
C ALA A 127 47.84 -10.80 -30.85
N ALA A 128 48.41 -9.83 -30.13
CA ALA A 128 49.36 -8.83 -30.61
C ALA A 128 50.81 -9.31 -30.41
#